data_AF-A0A931CIA3-F1
#
_entry.id   AF-A0A931CIA3-F1
#
_cell.length_a   1.000
_cell.length_b   1.000
_cell.length_c   1.000
_cell.angle_alpha   90.00
_cell.angle_beta   90.00
_cell.angle_gamma   90.00
#
_symmetry.space_group_name_H-M   'P 1'
#
loop_
_entity.id
_entity.type
_entity.pdbx_description
1 polymer ?
#
loop_
_entity_poly.entity_id
_entity_poly.type
_entity_poly.pdbx_seq_one_letter_code
_entity_poly.pdbx_strand_id
1 'polypeptide(L)'
;MMVLITGTAVAVAAPPAAAATGCTKSSVRHGYQTYNCYMYRSSVRLWMHTENYPSEYRLHDNTSAVLYQGTSWFVCQRRFVNVQAYYGSAANDWWAYTLSDNGLWGWASAVHISGGSNWGGIPGLAGCSSGFANNDSWPTIQRRCSNTNIPGPDFSKINIGGRVSKTYIGC
;
A
#
# COMPACT_ATOMS: atom_id res chain seq x y z
N MET A 1 12.11 -67.76 -11.08
CA MET A 1 12.79 -67.02 -10.00
C MET A 1 12.35 -65.57 -10.12
N MET A 2 11.40 -65.12 -9.29
CA MET A 2 10.77 -63.81 -9.39
C MET A 2 11.47 -62.86 -8.40
N VAL A 3 12.04 -61.78 -8.90
CA VAL A 3 12.79 -60.79 -8.11
C VAL A 3 11.83 -59.66 -7.73
N LEU A 4 11.58 -59.48 -6.44
CA LEU A 4 10.84 -58.34 -5.88
C LEU A 4 11.80 -57.18 -5.65
N ILE A 5 11.55 -56.05 -6.31
CA ILE A 5 12.26 -54.78 -6.08
C ILE A 5 11.42 -53.96 -5.09
N THR A 6 11.91 -53.81 -3.86
CA THR A 6 11.33 -52.93 -2.85
C THR A 6 11.81 -51.51 -3.07
N GLY A 7 10.93 -50.65 -3.60
CA GLY A 7 11.19 -49.22 -3.74
C GLY A 7 10.94 -48.47 -2.43
N THR A 8 12.00 -47.91 -1.83
CA THR A 8 11.90 -46.99 -0.70
C THR A 8 11.43 -45.61 -1.17
N ALA A 9 10.25 -45.19 -0.73
CA ALA A 9 9.76 -43.84 -0.96
C ALA A 9 10.48 -42.86 -0.03
N VAL A 10 11.20 -41.88 -0.60
CA VAL A 10 11.80 -40.77 0.15
C VAL A 10 10.74 -39.69 0.32
N ALA A 11 10.26 -39.51 1.55
CA ALA A 11 9.35 -38.41 1.87
C ALA A 11 10.12 -37.08 1.87
N VAL A 12 9.86 -36.23 0.88
CA VAL A 12 10.38 -34.85 0.86
C VAL A 12 9.47 -34.02 1.77
N ALA A 13 9.98 -33.65 2.95
CA ALA A 13 9.30 -32.71 3.83
C ALA A 13 9.23 -31.34 3.11
N ALA A 14 8.02 -30.87 2.84
CA ALA A 14 7.83 -29.51 2.36
C ALA A 14 8.37 -28.52 3.42
N PRO A 15 9.13 -27.48 3.02
CA PRO A 15 9.58 -26.47 3.96
C PRO A 15 8.35 -25.83 4.62
N PRO A 16 8.42 -25.53 5.94
CA PRO A 16 7.34 -24.82 6.60
C PRO A 16 7.11 -23.50 5.88
N ALA A 17 5.85 -23.19 5.57
CA ALA A 17 5.47 -21.87 5.07
C ALA A 17 6.02 -20.85 6.07
N ALA A 18 7.00 -20.05 5.65
CA ALA A 18 7.58 -19.01 6.49
C ALA A 18 6.42 -18.12 6.95
N ALA A 19 6.07 -18.20 8.23
CA ALA A 19 5.14 -17.28 8.83
C ALA A 19 5.66 -15.88 8.54
N ALA A 20 4.83 -15.11 7.85
CA ALA A 20 5.14 -13.80 7.36
C ALA A 20 5.82 -12.95 8.44
N THR A 21 7.14 -12.78 8.35
CA THR A 21 7.89 -11.91 9.25
C THR A 21 7.27 -10.53 9.12
N GLY A 22 6.71 -10.00 10.21
CA GLY A 22 6.06 -8.70 10.22
C GLY A 22 7.03 -7.57 9.83
N CYS A 23 6.56 -6.34 9.96
CA CYS A 23 7.40 -5.19 9.66
C CYS A 23 8.53 -5.03 10.67
N THR A 24 9.68 -4.56 10.19
CA THR A 24 10.83 -4.21 11.03
C THR A 24 11.03 -2.71 11.04
N LYS A 25 11.28 -2.13 12.22
CA LYS A 25 11.57 -0.70 12.36
C LYS A 25 12.82 -0.37 11.53
N SER A 26 12.74 0.67 10.71
CA SER A 26 13.83 1.14 9.87
C SER A 26 14.22 2.59 10.21
N SER A 27 14.85 3.31 9.28
CA SER A 27 15.30 4.68 9.50
C SER A 27 14.16 5.70 9.38
N VAL A 28 14.47 6.97 9.62
CA VAL A 28 13.55 8.08 9.34
C VAL A 28 13.59 8.38 7.84
N ARG A 29 12.42 8.50 7.20
CA ARG A 29 12.26 8.94 5.81
C ARG A 29 11.19 10.01 5.73
N HIS A 30 11.45 11.08 4.98
CA HIS A 30 10.54 12.23 4.86
C HIS A 30 10.09 12.81 6.22
N GLY A 31 10.95 12.75 7.25
CA GLY A 31 10.62 13.22 8.60
C GLY A 31 9.77 12.25 9.44
N TYR A 32 9.42 11.07 8.91
CA TYR A 32 8.65 10.06 9.62
C TYR A 32 9.51 8.87 10.01
N GLN A 33 9.24 8.30 11.18
CA GLN A 33 9.73 6.96 11.52
C GLN A 33 9.12 5.95 10.54
N THR A 34 9.95 5.14 9.90
CA THR A 34 9.46 4.14 8.94
C THR A 34 9.74 2.70 9.38
N TYR A 35 9.08 1.78 8.71
CA TYR A 35 9.10 0.35 8.97
C TYR A 35 9.16 -0.37 7.62
N ASN A 36 10.12 -1.28 7.45
CA ASN A 36 10.23 -2.09 6.25
C ASN A 36 9.33 -3.31 6.38
N CYS A 37 8.41 -3.46 5.43
CA CYS A 37 7.50 -4.59 5.33
C CYS A 37 7.64 -5.23 3.95
N TYR A 38 7.57 -6.56 3.89
CA TYR A 38 7.55 -7.26 2.62
C TYR A 38 6.14 -7.24 2.01
N MET A 39 6.05 -6.97 0.72
CA MET A 39 4.84 -6.97 -0.10
C MET A 39 4.79 -8.28 -0.88
N TYR A 40 3.72 -9.07 -0.73
CA TYR A 40 3.58 -10.34 -1.45
C TYR A 40 3.16 -10.21 -2.91
N ARG A 41 2.69 -9.02 -3.29
CA ARG A 41 2.11 -8.75 -4.59
C ARG A 41 2.79 -7.54 -5.21
N SER A 42 2.95 -7.60 -6.51
CA SER A 42 3.26 -6.45 -7.34
C SER A 42 1.98 -5.71 -7.72
N SER A 43 2.14 -4.47 -8.15
CA SER A 43 1.07 -3.65 -8.70
C SER A 43 -0.05 -3.33 -7.69
N VAL A 44 0.31 -3.21 -6.40
CA VAL A 44 -0.66 -2.85 -5.36
C VAL A 44 -0.93 -1.37 -5.45
N ARG A 45 -2.19 -1.02 -5.69
CA ARG A 45 -2.63 0.37 -5.78
C ARG A 45 -2.73 0.97 -4.39
N LEU A 46 -2.27 2.20 -4.26
CA LEU A 46 -2.51 2.99 -3.07
C LEU A 46 -3.85 3.69 -3.16
N TRP A 47 -4.48 3.79 -2.01
CA TRP A 47 -5.79 4.37 -1.87
C TRP A 47 -5.70 5.64 -1.03
N MET A 48 -6.50 6.64 -1.37
CA MET A 48 -6.66 7.84 -0.57
C MET A 48 -7.88 7.71 0.33
N HIS A 49 -7.68 8.01 1.61
CA HIS A 49 -8.77 8.16 2.57
C HIS A 49 -9.07 9.65 2.75
N THR A 50 -10.34 10.00 2.72
CA THR A 50 -10.81 11.36 2.99
C THR A 50 -11.78 11.35 4.16
N GLU A 51 -11.58 12.22 5.14
CA GLU A 51 -12.49 12.34 6.28
C GLU A 51 -13.90 12.80 5.86
N ASN A 52 -14.01 13.54 4.76
CA ASN A 52 -15.30 13.96 4.22
C ASN A 52 -16.14 12.79 3.67
N TYR A 53 -15.51 11.64 3.40
CA TYR A 53 -16.18 10.42 2.95
C TYR A 53 -15.54 9.22 3.68
N PRO A 54 -15.83 9.02 4.98
CA PRO A 54 -15.15 8.03 5.82
C PRO A 54 -15.47 6.58 5.42
N SER A 55 -16.42 6.38 4.50
CA SER A 55 -16.79 5.11 3.91
C SER A 55 -16.29 4.93 2.47
N GLU A 56 -15.54 5.89 1.93
CA GLU A 56 -15.11 5.89 0.54
C GLU A 56 -13.58 5.99 0.45
N TYR A 57 -12.97 4.98 -0.17
CA TYR A 57 -11.59 5.10 -0.65
C TYR A 57 -11.60 5.34 -2.13
N ARG A 58 -10.89 6.39 -2.54
CA ARG A 58 -10.66 6.67 -3.94
C ARG A 58 -9.27 6.20 -4.31
N LEU A 59 -9.18 5.47 -5.41
CA LEU A 59 -7.90 5.29 -6.07
C LEU A 59 -7.37 6.69 -6.40
N HIS A 60 -6.11 6.96 -6.05
CA HIS A 60 -5.47 8.25 -6.36
C HIS A 60 -5.62 8.55 -7.87
N ASP A 61 -5.31 7.52 -8.66
CA ASP A 61 -5.57 7.33 -10.07
C ASP A 61 -5.35 5.83 -10.34
N ASN A 62 -5.84 5.33 -11.47
CA ASN A 62 -5.73 3.91 -11.84
C ASN A 62 -4.33 3.51 -12.33
N THR A 63 -3.37 4.45 -12.39
CA THR A 63 -2.08 4.26 -13.07
C THR A 63 -0.85 4.68 -12.28
N SER A 64 -0.95 5.57 -11.30
CA SER A 64 0.24 6.25 -10.79
C SER A 64 0.63 5.70 -9.42
N ALA A 65 -0.25 5.65 -8.43
CA ALA A 65 0.14 5.23 -7.08
C ALA A 65 0.25 3.70 -6.93
N VAL A 66 1.38 3.13 -7.35
CA VAL A 66 1.64 1.69 -7.35
C VAL A 66 2.83 1.32 -6.46
N LEU A 67 2.70 0.23 -5.72
CA LEU A 67 3.80 -0.46 -5.05
C LEU A 67 4.13 -1.77 -5.76
N TYR A 68 5.43 -2.00 -5.99
CA TYR A 68 5.92 -3.27 -6.49
C TYR A 68 6.11 -4.33 -5.38
N GLN A 69 6.25 -5.58 -5.81
CA GLN A 69 6.56 -6.68 -4.91
C GLN A 69 7.95 -6.49 -4.33
N GLY A 70 8.15 -6.87 -3.07
CA GLY A 70 9.44 -6.75 -2.40
C GLY A 70 9.33 -5.98 -1.10
N THR A 71 10.45 -5.39 -0.66
CA THR A 71 10.48 -4.63 0.59
C THR A 71 10.11 -3.17 0.32
N SER A 72 8.96 -2.74 0.83
CA SER A 72 8.53 -1.34 0.85
C SER A 72 8.57 -0.80 2.28
N TRP A 73 8.66 0.52 2.42
CA TRP A 73 8.70 1.18 3.72
C TRP A 73 7.35 1.84 4.01
N PHE A 74 6.86 1.67 5.22
CA PHE A 74 5.58 2.18 5.70
C PHE A 74 5.81 3.09 6.89
N VAL A 75 4.91 4.06 7.10
CA VAL A 75 5.00 4.99 8.22
C VAL A 75 4.25 4.43 9.42
N CYS A 76 2.98 4.05 9.22
CA CYS A 76 2.12 3.57 10.27
C CYS A 76 0.91 2.81 9.68
N GLN A 77 0.11 2.19 10.54
CA GLN A 77 -1.13 1.51 10.17
C GLN A 77 -2.34 2.06 10.90
N ARG A 78 -3.51 1.89 10.29
CA ARG A 78 -4.80 2.24 10.88
C ARG A 78 -5.88 1.28 10.41
N ARG A 79 -6.84 1.04 11.30
CA ARG A 79 -8.06 0.29 11.00
C ARG A 79 -9.14 1.23 10.47
N PHE A 80 -9.75 0.86 9.35
CA PHE A 80 -10.85 1.58 8.72
C PHE A 80 -12.07 0.65 8.65
N VAL A 81 -12.91 0.71 9.69
CA VAL A 81 -14.00 -0.27 9.92
C VAL A 81 -14.96 -0.42 8.74
N ASN A 82 -15.19 0.67 7.99
CA ASN A 82 -16.12 0.68 6.86
C ASN A 82 -15.44 0.41 5.51
N VAL A 83 -14.13 0.10 5.52
CA VAL A 83 -13.36 -0.04 4.29
C VAL A 83 -12.51 -1.28 4.36
N GLN A 84 -12.93 -2.24 3.57
CA GLN A 84 -12.44 -3.60 3.59
C GLN A 84 -11.87 -3.90 2.21
N ALA A 85 -10.66 -4.43 2.18
CA ALA A 85 -10.08 -4.98 0.96
C ALA A 85 -10.20 -6.49 0.99
N TYR A 86 -10.47 -7.06 -0.19
CA TYR A 86 -10.62 -8.49 -0.40
C TYR A 86 -9.66 -8.95 -1.47
N TYR A 87 -9.01 -10.10 -1.25
CA TYR A 87 -8.18 -10.75 -2.25
C TYR A 87 -8.26 -12.26 -2.08
N GLY A 88 -8.99 -12.93 -2.98
CA GLY A 88 -9.31 -14.34 -2.81
C GLY A 88 -10.09 -14.58 -1.52
N SER A 89 -9.57 -15.43 -0.64
CA SER A 89 -10.14 -15.69 0.70
C SER A 89 -9.62 -14.76 1.80
N ALA A 90 -8.67 -13.87 1.49
CA ALA A 90 -8.14 -12.92 2.45
C ALA A 90 -8.99 -11.64 2.47
N ALA A 91 -9.25 -11.13 3.67
CA ALA A 91 -10.00 -9.90 3.88
C ALA A 91 -9.37 -9.10 5.03
N ASN A 92 -9.26 -7.77 4.86
CA ASN A 92 -8.73 -6.93 5.91
C ASN A 92 -9.29 -5.50 5.84
N ASP A 93 -9.52 -4.92 7.02
CA ASP A 93 -9.89 -3.52 7.24
C ASP A 93 -8.73 -2.70 7.82
N TRP A 94 -7.53 -3.29 7.88
CA TRP A 94 -6.30 -2.59 8.24
C TRP A 94 -5.55 -2.13 7.00
N TRP A 95 -5.02 -0.92 7.11
CA TRP A 95 -4.35 -0.21 6.03
C TRP A 95 -3.06 0.40 6.54
N ALA A 96 -2.02 0.37 5.72
CA ALA A 96 -0.70 0.92 6.02
C ALA A 96 -0.41 2.12 5.13
N TYR A 97 0.05 3.21 5.73
CA TYR A 97 0.38 4.43 5.02
C TYR A 97 1.82 4.40 4.52
N THR A 98 2.02 4.79 3.26
CA THR A 98 3.29 4.67 2.54
C THR A 98 3.38 5.67 1.40
N LEU A 99 4.59 5.90 0.92
CA LEU A 99 4.85 6.53 -0.36
C LEU A 99 4.97 5.43 -1.43
N SER A 100 4.27 5.57 -2.55
CA SER A 100 4.45 4.70 -3.71
C SER A 100 5.79 4.96 -4.40
N ASP A 101 6.18 4.03 -5.27
CA ASP A 101 7.44 4.12 -6.02
C ASP A 101 7.48 5.31 -6.99
N ASN A 102 6.32 5.88 -7.34
CA ASN A 102 6.19 7.09 -8.15
C ASN A 102 6.03 8.38 -7.31
N GLY A 103 6.24 8.33 -5.99
CA GLY A 103 6.27 9.51 -5.13
C GLY A 103 4.90 10.02 -4.65
N LEU A 104 3.86 9.20 -4.70
CA LEU A 104 2.52 9.57 -4.24
C LEU A 104 2.22 8.91 -2.89
N TRP A 105 1.66 9.69 -1.97
CA TRP A 105 1.29 9.16 -0.67
C TRP A 105 -0.08 8.47 -0.72
N GLY A 106 -0.21 7.36 0.00
CA GLY A 106 -1.50 6.70 0.17
C GLY A 106 -1.46 5.49 1.08
N TRP A 107 -2.58 4.78 1.10
CA TRP A 107 -2.84 3.63 1.96
C TRP A 107 -2.81 2.34 1.14
N ALA A 108 -1.99 1.38 1.56
CA ALA A 108 -2.01 0.02 1.05
C ALA A 108 -2.75 -0.89 2.04
N SER A 109 -3.60 -1.78 1.53
CA SER A 109 -4.27 -2.74 2.41
C SER A 109 -3.28 -3.76 2.98
N ALA A 110 -3.46 -4.11 4.26
CA ALA A 110 -2.73 -5.17 4.93
C ALA A 110 -2.91 -6.56 4.27
N VAL A 111 -3.93 -6.76 3.44
CA VAL A 111 -4.09 -7.98 2.61
C VAL A 111 -2.89 -8.23 1.70
N HIS A 112 -2.16 -7.18 1.32
CA HIS A 112 -1.01 -7.28 0.41
C HIS A 112 0.34 -7.28 1.13
N ILE A 113 0.36 -7.15 2.46
CA ILE A 113 1.56 -6.92 3.28
C ILE A 113 1.84 -8.14 4.15
N SER A 114 3.12 -8.48 4.27
CA SER A 114 3.62 -9.52 5.19
C SER A 114 3.20 -9.28 6.62
N GLY A 115 2.67 -10.33 7.24
CA GLY A 115 2.25 -10.37 8.62
C GLY A 115 0.79 -9.99 8.82
N GLY A 116 0.12 -9.43 7.81
CA GLY A 116 -1.31 -9.12 7.89
C GLY A 116 -2.15 -10.37 8.12
N SER A 117 -2.81 -10.48 9.27
CA SER A 117 -3.83 -11.50 9.51
C SER A 117 -5.19 -11.02 8.98
N ASN A 118 -6.10 -11.94 8.68
CA ASN A 118 -7.47 -11.56 8.35
C ASN A 118 -8.06 -10.68 9.48
N TRP A 119 -8.56 -9.50 9.13
CA TRP A 119 -9.12 -8.51 10.06
C TRP A 119 -8.17 -8.03 11.17
N GLY A 120 -6.86 -8.19 10.99
CA GLY A 120 -5.85 -7.79 11.97
C GLY A 120 -4.79 -6.87 11.39
N GLY A 121 -4.20 -6.09 12.28
CA GLY A 121 -3.09 -5.21 11.96
C GLY A 121 -1.85 -5.99 11.57
N ILE A 122 -0.90 -5.26 10.99
CA ILE A 122 0.39 -5.76 10.54
C ILE A 122 1.35 -5.78 11.75
N PRO A 123 1.85 -6.95 12.18
CA PRO A 123 2.80 -7.05 13.28
C PRO A 123 4.04 -6.21 13.02
N GLY A 124 4.49 -5.48 14.04
CA GLY A 124 5.70 -4.65 13.97
C GLY A 124 5.54 -3.27 13.31
N LEU A 125 4.38 -2.97 12.71
CA LEU A 125 4.05 -1.64 12.20
C LEU A 125 3.36 -0.81 13.30
N ALA A 126 3.80 0.42 13.53
CA ALA A 126 3.16 1.27 14.55
C ALA A 126 1.77 1.76 14.11
N GLY A 127 0.87 1.94 15.08
CA GLY A 127 -0.42 2.58 14.83
C GLY A 127 -0.25 4.07 14.50
N CYS A 128 -1.03 4.58 13.56
CA CYS A 128 -1.07 6.01 13.26
C CYS A 128 -1.71 6.80 14.39
N SER A 129 -1.24 8.03 14.63
CA SER A 129 -1.92 8.96 15.54
C SER A 129 -3.30 9.34 14.99
N SER A 130 -4.19 9.76 15.90
CA SER A 130 -5.48 10.33 15.48
C SER A 130 -5.25 11.52 14.54
N GLY A 131 -6.04 11.63 13.47
CA GLY A 131 -5.88 12.70 12.48
C GLY A 131 -4.86 12.42 11.37
N PHE A 132 -4.05 11.37 11.47
CA PHE A 132 -2.91 11.16 10.57
C PHE A 132 -3.34 10.75 9.15
N ALA A 133 -2.72 11.38 8.15
CA ALA A 133 -2.97 11.15 6.71
C ALA A 133 -4.46 11.23 6.34
N ASN A 134 -5.17 12.08 7.07
CA ASN A 134 -6.48 12.59 6.72
C ASN A 134 -6.29 13.78 5.76
N ASN A 135 -7.34 14.16 5.02
CA ASN A 135 -7.25 15.00 3.83
C ASN A 135 -6.61 16.39 4.04
N ASP A 136 -6.46 16.83 5.29
CA ASP A 136 -5.86 18.11 5.68
C ASP A 136 -4.39 18.01 6.11
N SER A 137 -3.87 16.80 6.31
CA SER A 137 -2.55 16.54 6.92
C SER A 137 -1.48 16.04 5.94
N TRP A 138 -1.75 16.10 4.63
CA TRP A 138 -0.78 15.67 3.61
C TRP A 138 0.51 16.48 3.69
N PRO A 139 1.68 15.86 3.93
CA PRO A 139 2.95 16.49 3.60
C PRO A 139 3.02 16.58 2.06
N THR A 140 2.62 17.74 1.51
CA THR A 140 2.87 18.24 0.14
C THR A 140 1.90 17.93 -1.02
N ILE A 141 0.67 17.47 -0.79
CA ILE A 141 -0.42 17.63 -1.79
C ILE A 141 -1.52 18.57 -1.26
N GLN A 142 -1.15 19.66 -0.61
CA GLN A 142 -1.93 20.89 -0.73
C GLN A 142 -1.52 21.63 -2.00
N ARG A 143 -1.74 21.01 -3.15
CA ARG A 143 -2.18 21.79 -4.30
C ARG A 143 -3.68 21.57 -4.40
N ARG A 144 -4.43 22.44 -3.69
CA ARG A 144 -5.61 23.01 -4.36
C ARG A 144 -5.18 23.34 -5.77
N CYS A 145 -5.97 22.95 -6.76
CA CYS A 145 -5.75 23.21 -8.18
C CYS A 145 -5.51 24.70 -8.46
N SER A 146 -4.30 25.16 -8.18
CA SER A 146 -3.81 26.52 -8.30
C SER A 146 -2.35 26.38 -8.71
N ASN A 147 -2.16 26.31 -10.03
CA ASN A 147 -0.95 26.72 -10.76
C ASN A 147 0.39 26.61 -10.01
N THR A 148 0.96 25.42 -9.98
CA THR A 148 2.32 25.18 -9.54
C THR A 148 2.89 24.14 -10.50
N ASN A 149 3.73 24.58 -11.41
CA ASN A 149 4.32 23.75 -12.45
C ASN A 149 4.96 22.50 -11.84
N ILE A 150 4.45 21.30 -12.20
CA ILE A 150 5.18 20.05 -11.99
C ILE A 150 5.96 19.82 -13.28
N PRO A 151 7.30 19.79 -13.26
CA PRO A 151 8.07 19.49 -14.45
C PRO A 151 7.80 18.03 -14.87
N GLY A 152 7.39 17.84 -16.12
CA GLY A 152 7.37 16.53 -16.75
C GLY A 152 8.79 15.95 -16.84
N PRO A 153 8.93 14.63 -17.08
CA PRO A 153 10.21 13.91 -17.13
C PRO A 153 11.20 14.41 -18.21
N ASP A 154 10.80 15.36 -19.04
CA ASP A 154 11.53 15.92 -20.18
C ASP A 154 11.55 17.47 -20.21
N PHE A 155 11.16 18.15 -19.12
CA PHE A 155 11.07 19.63 -19.04
C PHE A 155 10.15 20.31 -20.07
N SER A 156 9.34 19.57 -20.83
CA SER A 156 8.42 20.17 -21.81
C SER A 156 7.16 20.69 -21.11
N LYS A 157 6.70 21.89 -21.53
CA LYS A 157 5.52 22.56 -20.97
C LYS A 157 4.28 22.18 -21.77
N ILE A 158 3.32 21.48 -21.15
CA ILE A 158 1.98 21.33 -21.73
C ILE A 158 1.08 22.43 -21.16
N ASN A 159 0.66 23.38 -22.01
CA ASN A 159 -0.35 24.38 -21.66
C ASN A 159 -1.74 23.83 -21.97
N ILE A 160 -2.54 23.54 -20.93
CA ILE A 160 -3.97 23.24 -21.11
C ILE A 160 -4.76 24.48 -20.68
N GLY A 161 -5.08 25.33 -21.66
CA GLY A 161 -5.98 26.46 -21.49
C GLY A 161 -7.44 26.01 -21.66
N GLY A 162 -8.23 26.05 -20.59
CA GLY A 162 -9.68 25.87 -20.70
C GLY A 162 -10.36 25.62 -19.35
N ARG A 163 -11.42 26.38 -19.07
CA ARG A 163 -12.33 26.14 -17.94
C ARG A 163 -12.95 24.74 -18.08
N VAL A 164 -12.62 23.84 -17.15
CA VAL A 164 -13.36 22.58 -16.99
C VAL A 164 -14.05 22.58 -15.63
N SER A 165 -15.38 22.67 -15.69
CA SER A 165 -16.28 22.47 -14.56
C SER A 165 -16.27 20.99 -14.19
N LYS A 166 -16.04 20.71 -12.90
CA LYS A 166 -16.33 19.45 -12.18
C LYS A 166 -16.55 18.21 -13.04
N THR A 167 -15.46 17.63 -13.51
CA THR A 167 -15.36 16.19 -13.68
C THR A 167 -14.14 15.78 -12.89
N TYR A 168 -14.35 15.10 -11.76
CA TYR A 168 -13.28 14.49 -10.96
C TYR A 168 -12.78 13.23 -11.69
N ILE A 169 -12.28 13.41 -12.91
CA ILE A 169 -11.18 12.59 -13.41
C ILE A 169 -9.93 13.21 -12.81
N GLY A 170 -8.97 12.36 -12.45
CA GLY A 170 -7.78 12.70 -11.66
C GLY A 170 -7.14 14.05 -11.98
N CYS A 171 -6.48 14.61 -10.97
CA CYS A 171 -5.38 15.51 -11.25
C CYS A 171 -4.27 14.73 -11.95
#